data_AF-A0A349MDN4-F1
#
_entry.id   AF-A0A349MDN4-F1
#
_cell.length_a   1.000
_cell.length_b   1.000
_cell.length_c   1.000
_cell.angle_alpha   90.00
_cell.angle_beta   90.00
_cell.angle_gamma   90.00
#
_symmetry.space_group_name_H-M   'P 1'
#
loop_
_entity.id
_entity.type
_entity.pdbx_description
1 polymer ?
#
loop_
_entity_poly.entity_id
_entity_poly.type
_entity_poly.pdbx_seq_one_letter_code
_entity_poly.pdbx_strand_id
1 'polypeptide(L)'
;MSILNSSITWVSVGALVLSMVTTSCNRQRDAKIRIAFDVVWDGDVYEVGESAPDVQGRLVQLERLECYVSDFYIHDVEEGWLAIDTVARINFSLDDPHALLVVPGRGDRSIDGLRMGLGVPEDRNVDVDPASYSDPNHPLGYTGSAGLHWGWAAGYIFSVYEGRLLTEPNTPFTYHAGDDKTFRTTELMWAQPWLLEYGRKDHEIKLLLDAYKCLHGDDDIIDPEIDPETHTGNNLPLAIRWVDLYQGAWAIQP
;
A
#
# COMPACT_ATOMS: atom_id res chain seq x y z
N MET A 1 -62.93 -64.60 -48.04
CA MET A 1 -61.49 -64.38 -48.28
C MET A 1 -61.22 -62.91 -47.97
N SER A 2 -60.24 -62.62 -47.09
CA SER A 2 -59.81 -61.29 -46.57
C SER A 2 -60.85 -60.59 -45.65
N ILE A 3 -60.71 -60.46 -44.32
CA ILE A 3 -59.64 -60.19 -43.33
C ILE A 3 -59.44 -58.69 -43.02
N LEU A 4 -60.04 -58.30 -41.87
CA LEU A 4 -59.58 -57.45 -40.76
C LEU A 4 -58.99 -56.03 -40.96
N ASN A 5 -59.74 -55.09 -40.37
CA ASN A 5 -59.31 -54.00 -39.46
C ASN A 5 -57.81 -53.84 -39.18
N SER A 6 -57.31 -52.61 -39.34
CA SER A 6 -56.37 -52.01 -38.38
C SER A 6 -56.38 -50.49 -38.50
N SER A 7 -56.83 -49.84 -37.42
CA SER A 7 -56.72 -48.41 -37.17
C SER A 7 -55.31 -48.09 -36.67
N ILE A 8 -54.59 -47.24 -37.41
CA ILE A 8 -53.25 -46.75 -37.05
C ILE A 8 -53.40 -45.49 -36.20
N THR A 9 -53.06 -45.60 -34.92
CA THR A 9 -52.86 -44.47 -34.02
C THR A 9 -51.47 -43.88 -34.23
N TRP A 10 -51.40 -42.62 -34.61
CA TRP A 10 -50.15 -41.86 -34.66
C TRP A 10 -49.78 -41.42 -33.24
N VAL A 11 -48.70 -41.97 -32.68
CA VAL A 11 -48.08 -41.45 -31.46
C VAL A 11 -47.01 -40.46 -31.89
N SER A 12 -47.31 -39.18 -31.72
CA SER A 12 -46.35 -38.09 -31.89
C SER A 12 -45.33 -38.13 -30.75
N VAL A 13 -44.10 -38.57 -31.03
CA VAL A 13 -42.99 -38.43 -30.08
C VAL A 13 -42.47 -36.99 -30.17
N GLY A 14 -42.96 -36.12 -29.29
CA GLY A 14 -42.41 -34.79 -29.11
C GLY A 14 -41.04 -34.88 -28.42
N ALA A 15 -39.97 -34.54 -29.14
CA ALA A 15 -38.65 -34.38 -28.55
C ALA A 15 -38.62 -33.07 -27.74
N LEU A 16 -38.73 -33.19 -26.42
CA LEU A 16 -38.52 -32.07 -25.50
C LEU A 16 -37.02 -31.80 -25.42
N VAL A 17 -36.54 -30.79 -26.14
CA VAL A 17 -35.17 -30.28 -26.00
C VAL A 17 -35.12 -29.49 -24.70
N LEU A 18 -34.64 -30.14 -23.63
CA LEU A 18 -34.40 -29.50 -22.35
C LEU A 18 -33.11 -28.68 -22.46
N SER A 19 -33.24 -27.38 -22.75
CA SER A 19 -32.12 -26.44 -22.68
C SER A 19 -31.68 -26.30 -21.22
N MET A 20 -30.63 -27.03 -20.83
CA MET A 20 -29.94 -26.82 -19.56
C MET A 20 -29.28 -25.44 -19.60
N VAL A 21 -29.95 -24.43 -19.07
CA VAL A 21 -29.31 -23.18 -18.66
C VAL A 21 -28.44 -23.53 -17.47
N THR A 22 -27.16 -23.78 -17.70
CA THR A 22 -26.18 -23.89 -16.61
C THR A 22 -25.98 -22.49 -16.07
N THR A 23 -26.74 -22.15 -15.04
CA THR A 23 -26.42 -21.00 -14.19
C THR A 23 -25.11 -21.36 -13.48
N SER A 24 -23.98 -21.07 -14.13
CA SER A 24 -22.69 -21.06 -13.46
C SER A 24 -22.78 -19.96 -12.41
N CYS A 25 -23.12 -20.33 -11.18
CA CYS A 25 -22.85 -19.51 -10.01
C CYS A 25 -21.32 -19.42 -9.92
N ASN A 26 -20.72 -18.48 -10.65
CA ASN A 26 -19.33 -18.14 -10.46
C ASN A 26 -19.27 -17.46 -9.10
N ARG A 27 -19.00 -18.24 -8.05
CA ARG A 27 -18.92 -17.75 -6.68
C ARG A 27 -17.72 -16.83 -6.63
N GLN A 28 -17.96 -15.53 -6.69
CA GLN A 28 -16.95 -14.47 -6.65
C GLN A 28 -16.02 -14.73 -5.46
N ARG A 29 -14.73 -14.95 -5.74
CA ARG A 29 -13.69 -15.15 -4.74
C ARG A 29 -12.62 -14.11 -4.99
N ASP A 30 -12.48 -13.19 -4.07
CA ASP A 30 -11.45 -12.17 -4.15
C ASP A 30 -10.06 -12.82 -4.06
N ALA A 31 -9.10 -12.24 -4.78
CA ALA A 31 -7.71 -12.56 -4.60
C ALA A 31 -7.14 -11.70 -3.46
N LYS A 32 -6.15 -12.22 -2.75
CA LYS A 32 -5.48 -11.49 -1.68
C LYS A 32 -4.02 -11.29 -2.04
N ILE A 33 -3.57 -10.05 -1.93
CA ILE A 33 -2.18 -9.67 -2.09
C ILE A 33 -1.70 -9.12 -0.75
N ARG A 34 -0.71 -9.77 -0.18
CA ARG A 34 0.05 -9.27 0.95
C ARG A 34 1.19 -8.41 0.43
N ILE A 35 1.27 -7.17 0.88
CA ILE A 35 2.44 -6.31 0.63
C ILE A 35 3.23 -6.28 1.94
N ALA A 36 4.40 -6.90 1.95
CA ALA A 36 5.36 -6.81 3.03
C ALA A 36 6.30 -5.63 2.77
N PHE A 37 6.68 -4.92 3.85
CA PHE A 37 7.54 -3.75 3.78
C PHE A 37 8.83 -4.02 4.55
N ASP A 38 9.97 -3.86 3.90
CA ASP A 38 11.28 -3.90 4.55
C ASP A 38 11.96 -2.53 4.42
N VAL A 39 12.93 -2.26 5.29
CA VAL A 39 13.77 -1.06 5.22
C VAL A 39 15.20 -1.46 4.92
N VAL A 40 15.85 -0.65 4.08
CA VAL A 40 17.27 -0.75 3.74
C VAL A 40 17.94 0.60 3.93
N TRP A 41 19.26 0.62 3.99
CA TRP A 41 20.06 1.84 4.04
C TRP A 41 21.11 1.81 2.93
N ASP A 42 20.92 2.61 1.89
CA ASP A 42 21.78 2.64 0.70
C ASP A 42 21.94 1.24 0.07
N GLY A 43 20.85 0.47 0.08
CA GLY A 43 20.76 -0.90 -0.43
C GLY A 43 21.17 -2.01 0.55
N ASP A 44 21.79 -1.69 1.68
CA ASP A 44 22.13 -2.68 2.71
C ASP A 44 20.97 -2.92 3.68
N VAL A 45 20.90 -4.13 4.28
CA VAL A 45 19.91 -4.45 5.31
C VAL A 45 20.06 -3.49 6.48
N TYR A 46 18.94 -2.95 6.96
CA TYR A 46 18.90 -2.01 8.07
C TYR A 46 17.76 -2.37 9.01
N GLU A 47 17.99 -2.28 10.32
CA GLU A 47 16.94 -2.33 11.33
C GLU A 47 16.83 -0.99 12.06
N VAL A 48 15.62 -0.52 12.33
CA VAL A 48 15.42 0.72 13.11
C VAL A 48 16.07 0.56 14.48
N GLY A 49 16.94 1.51 14.83
CA GLY A 49 17.78 1.47 16.03
C GLY A 49 19.24 1.15 15.73
N GLU A 50 19.56 0.61 14.56
CA GLU A 50 20.95 0.49 14.09
C GLU A 50 21.50 1.84 13.60
N SER A 51 22.82 1.92 13.47
CA SER A 51 23.50 3.10 12.96
C SER A 51 24.11 2.85 11.58
N ALA A 52 23.93 3.78 10.65
CA ALA A 52 24.50 3.74 9.31
C ALA A 52 24.98 5.12 8.86
N PRO A 53 25.97 5.24 7.96
CA PRO A 53 26.54 6.53 7.57
C PRO A 53 25.61 7.33 6.66
N ASP A 54 25.58 8.65 6.83
CA ASP A 54 25.04 9.59 5.85
C ASP A 54 26.04 9.89 4.72
N VAL A 55 25.67 10.78 3.79
CA VAL A 55 26.53 11.19 2.66
C VAL A 55 27.85 11.85 3.09
N GLN A 56 27.93 12.37 4.32
CA GLN A 56 29.13 12.99 4.90
C GLN A 56 29.95 12.02 5.75
N GLY A 57 29.50 10.76 5.89
CA GLY A 57 30.12 9.74 6.73
C GLY A 57 29.82 9.88 8.23
N ARG A 58 28.87 10.75 8.62
CA ARG A 58 28.38 10.83 10.01
C ARG A 58 27.42 9.67 10.24
N LEU A 59 27.51 9.02 11.40
CA LEU A 59 26.59 7.93 11.71
C LEU A 59 25.22 8.50 12.09
N VAL A 60 24.18 8.04 11.40
CA VAL A 60 22.77 8.27 11.70
C VAL A 60 22.22 7.05 12.42
N GLN A 61 21.42 7.26 13.46
CA GLN A 61 20.61 6.22 14.09
C GLN A 61 19.14 6.63 14.00
N LEU A 62 18.32 5.86 13.28
CA LEU A 62 16.86 6.04 13.32
C LEU A 62 16.29 5.47 14.60
N GLU A 63 15.38 6.21 15.20
CA GLU A 63 14.67 5.84 16.43
C GLU A 63 13.20 5.51 16.14
N ARG A 64 12.64 6.11 15.09
CA ARG A 64 11.26 5.90 14.68
C ARG A 64 11.11 6.05 13.18
N LEU A 65 10.49 5.04 12.57
CA LEU A 65 10.12 5.04 11.17
C LEU A 65 8.74 4.40 11.03
N GLU A 66 7.75 5.24 10.73
CA GLU A 66 6.35 4.81 10.57
C GLU A 66 5.68 5.59 9.44
N CYS A 67 4.72 4.97 8.74
CA CYS A 67 3.93 5.69 7.74
C CYS A 67 2.54 5.10 7.55
N TYR A 68 1.67 5.89 6.91
CA TYR A 68 0.46 5.41 6.27
C TYR A 68 0.72 5.14 4.80
N VAL A 69 0.16 4.03 4.33
CA VAL A 69 0.06 3.72 2.90
C VAL A 69 -1.40 3.48 2.55
N SER A 70 -1.83 4.02 1.42
CA SER A 70 -3.24 4.05 1.00
C SER A 70 -3.36 4.10 -0.53
N ASP A 71 -4.56 4.38 -1.05
CA ASP A 71 -4.83 4.59 -2.48
C ASP A 71 -4.10 3.61 -3.39
N PHE A 72 -4.23 2.33 -3.07
CA PHE A 72 -3.57 1.29 -3.82
C PHE A 72 -4.22 1.13 -5.20
N TYR A 73 -3.41 0.96 -6.23
CA TYR A 73 -3.86 0.47 -7.51
C TYR A 73 -2.95 -0.66 -7.99
N ILE A 74 -3.53 -1.70 -8.58
CA ILE A 74 -2.77 -2.70 -9.34
C ILE A 74 -2.96 -2.41 -10.83
N HIS A 75 -1.89 -2.52 -11.62
CA HIS A 75 -1.99 -2.42 -13.07
C HIS A 75 -2.19 -3.82 -13.64
N ASP A 76 -3.35 -4.04 -14.25
CA ASP A 76 -3.66 -5.20 -15.05
C ASP A 76 -3.29 -4.90 -16.51
N VAL A 77 -2.56 -5.80 -17.18
CA VAL A 77 -2.09 -5.61 -18.55
C VAL A 77 -3.24 -5.40 -19.54
N GLU A 78 -4.43 -5.96 -19.27
CA GLU A 78 -5.60 -5.86 -20.13
C GLU A 78 -6.58 -4.77 -19.66
N GLU A 79 -6.84 -4.67 -18.35
CA GLU A 79 -7.85 -3.75 -17.78
C GLU A 79 -7.28 -2.38 -17.35
N GLY A 80 -5.95 -2.23 -17.27
CA GLY A 80 -5.27 -1.04 -16.78
C GLY A 80 -5.27 -0.93 -15.25
N TRP A 81 -5.23 0.30 -14.73
CA TRP A 81 -5.19 0.55 -13.27
C TRP A 81 -6.52 0.23 -12.58
N LEU A 82 -6.46 -0.67 -11.60
CA LEU A 82 -7.58 -1.10 -10.77
C LEU A 82 -7.39 -0.59 -9.34
N ALA A 83 -8.29 0.28 -8.88
CA ALA A 83 -8.27 0.80 -7.52
C ALA A 83 -8.59 -0.29 -6.48
N ILE A 84 -7.81 -0.33 -5.41
CA ILE A 84 -7.97 -1.22 -4.25
C ILE A 84 -8.07 -0.35 -3.00
N ASP A 85 -9.28 -0.24 -2.44
CA ASP A 85 -9.50 0.54 -1.23
C ASP A 85 -8.89 -0.18 -0.02
N THR A 86 -7.74 0.31 0.42
CA THR A 86 -7.01 -0.19 1.58
C THR A 86 -6.20 0.95 2.17
N VAL A 87 -6.19 1.05 3.50
CA VAL A 87 -5.27 1.91 4.25
C VAL A 87 -4.54 1.00 5.23
N ALA A 88 -3.23 1.15 5.36
CA ALA A 88 -2.43 0.45 6.34
C ALA A 88 -1.47 1.41 7.04
N ARG A 89 -1.21 1.14 8.33
CA ARG A 89 -0.13 1.79 9.08
C ARG A 89 1.05 0.82 9.13
N ILE A 90 2.20 1.27 8.66
CA ILE A 90 3.44 0.52 8.58
C ILE A 90 4.37 1.06 9.67
N ASN A 91 4.82 0.18 10.56
CA ASN A 91 5.82 0.50 11.58
C ASN A 91 7.00 -0.42 11.36
N PHE A 92 8.13 0.15 10.93
CA PHE A 92 9.31 -0.60 10.50
C PHE A 92 10.12 -1.18 11.66
N SER A 93 9.72 -0.94 12.91
CA SER A 93 10.32 -1.57 14.10
C SER A 93 9.59 -2.86 14.53
N LEU A 94 8.58 -3.33 13.78
CA LEU A 94 7.84 -4.57 14.05
C LEU A 94 8.33 -5.71 13.15
N ASP A 95 8.16 -6.96 13.60
CA ASP A 95 8.65 -8.17 12.92
C ASP A 95 7.92 -8.51 11.60
N ASP A 96 6.84 -7.80 11.24
CA ASP A 96 6.00 -8.14 10.08
C ASP A 96 5.11 -6.98 9.57
N PRO A 97 5.67 -5.84 9.18
CA PRO A 97 4.87 -4.70 8.74
C PRO A 97 4.32 -4.94 7.33
N HIS A 98 3.00 -4.86 7.19
CA HIS A 98 2.33 -5.24 5.94
C HIS A 98 1.00 -4.53 5.70
N ALA A 99 0.58 -4.57 4.43
CA ALA A 99 -0.77 -4.26 3.99
C ALA A 99 -1.41 -5.51 3.37
N LEU A 100 -2.74 -5.64 3.50
CA LEU A 100 -3.50 -6.72 2.87
C LEU A 100 -4.49 -6.11 1.88
N LEU A 101 -4.23 -6.34 0.59
CA LEU A 101 -5.08 -5.90 -0.51
C LEU A 101 -6.07 -7.02 -0.85
N VAL A 102 -7.34 -6.65 -0.97
CA VAL A 102 -8.41 -7.56 -1.42
C VAL A 102 -8.81 -7.16 -2.84
N VAL A 103 -8.39 -7.94 -3.81
CA VAL A 103 -8.63 -7.69 -5.24
C VAL A 103 -9.94 -8.35 -5.65
N PRO A 104 -10.95 -7.60 -6.10
CA PRO A 104 -12.24 -8.15 -6.49
C PRO A 104 -12.09 -9.21 -7.58
N GLY A 105 -12.55 -10.42 -7.29
CA GLY A 105 -12.33 -11.56 -8.16
C GLY A 105 -13.22 -11.53 -9.40
N ARG A 106 -12.64 -11.36 -10.59
CA ARG A 106 -13.37 -11.48 -11.88
C ARG A 106 -12.79 -12.55 -12.81
N GLY A 107 -11.64 -13.10 -12.46
CA GLY A 107 -10.84 -14.04 -13.24
C GLY A 107 -9.39 -13.94 -12.81
N ASP A 108 -8.52 -14.73 -13.43
CA ASP A 108 -7.07 -14.55 -13.30
C ASP A 108 -6.67 -13.21 -13.95
N ARG A 109 -5.63 -12.57 -13.41
CA ARG A 109 -5.15 -11.27 -13.87
C ARG A 109 -3.66 -11.30 -14.17
N SER A 110 -3.24 -10.55 -15.19
CA SER A 110 -1.83 -10.37 -15.51
C SER A 110 -1.40 -9.00 -14.97
N ILE A 111 -0.56 -8.99 -13.94
CA ILE A 111 -0.21 -7.78 -13.18
C ILE A 111 1.24 -7.39 -13.46
N ASP A 112 1.49 -6.13 -13.82
CA ASP A 112 2.82 -5.58 -14.07
C ASP A 112 3.07 -4.20 -13.41
N GLY A 113 2.14 -3.72 -12.58
CA GLY A 113 2.32 -2.48 -11.83
C GLY A 113 1.60 -2.41 -10.50
N LEU A 114 2.16 -1.62 -9.59
CA LEU A 114 1.59 -1.24 -8.31
C LEU A 114 1.74 0.27 -8.12
N ARG A 115 0.65 0.93 -7.72
CA ARG A 115 0.65 2.31 -7.27
C ARG A 115 0.22 2.34 -5.81
N MET A 116 0.87 3.19 -5.03
CA MET A 116 0.63 3.33 -3.59
C MET A 116 0.67 4.81 -3.20
N GLY A 117 -0.39 5.26 -2.53
CA GLY A 117 -0.42 6.54 -1.83
C GLY A 117 0.46 6.49 -0.58
N LEU A 118 1.23 7.55 -0.39
CA LEU A 118 2.12 7.76 0.75
C LEU A 118 1.47 8.80 1.65
N GLY A 119 0.69 8.32 2.62
CA GLY A 119 -0.15 9.12 3.51
C GLY A 119 -1.61 8.68 3.55
N VAL A 120 -2.46 9.54 4.11
CA VAL A 120 -3.91 9.35 4.18
C VAL A 120 -4.58 10.21 3.09
N PRO A 121 -5.52 9.68 2.29
CA PRO A 121 -6.18 10.46 1.26
C PRO A 121 -6.98 11.64 1.83
N GLU A 122 -7.10 12.73 1.09
CA GLU A 122 -7.73 13.99 1.53
C GLU A 122 -9.15 13.78 2.08
N ASP A 123 -9.94 12.89 1.47
CA ASP A 123 -11.32 12.59 1.89
C ASP A 123 -11.41 11.81 3.22
N ARG A 124 -10.28 11.38 3.77
CA ARG A 124 -10.16 10.61 5.02
C ARG A 124 -9.20 11.25 6.03
N ASN A 125 -8.60 12.39 5.71
CA ASN A 125 -7.53 12.99 6.49
C ASN A 125 -8.03 14.04 7.50
N VAL A 126 -8.40 15.23 7.00
CA VAL A 126 -8.92 16.32 7.83
C VAL A 126 -10.43 16.18 8.02
N ASP A 127 -10.95 16.77 9.07
CA ASP A 127 -12.38 16.74 9.37
C ASP A 127 -12.99 15.35 9.64
N VAL A 128 -12.13 14.37 9.92
CA VAL A 128 -12.50 13.01 10.32
C VAL A 128 -12.11 12.79 11.78
N ASP A 129 -13.07 12.29 12.58
CA ASP A 129 -12.81 11.88 13.95
C ASP A 129 -12.37 10.40 13.96
N PRO A 130 -11.16 10.03 14.43
CA PRO A 130 -10.75 8.63 14.56
C PRO A 130 -11.73 7.77 15.37
N ALA A 131 -12.54 8.36 16.25
CA ALA A 131 -13.59 7.67 16.99
C ALA A 131 -14.83 7.31 16.14
N SER A 132 -14.95 7.84 14.91
CA SER A 132 -16.04 7.49 13.99
C SER A 132 -15.86 6.13 13.31
N TYR A 133 -14.66 5.56 13.33
CA TYR A 133 -14.42 4.21 12.83
C TYR A 133 -15.06 3.17 13.75
N SER A 134 -15.88 2.28 13.18
CA SER A 134 -16.59 1.25 13.94
C SER A 134 -15.66 0.23 14.59
N ASP A 135 -14.54 -0.07 13.94
CA ASP A 135 -13.42 -0.79 14.53
C ASP A 135 -12.37 0.20 15.04
N PRO A 136 -12.16 0.32 16.36
CA PRO A 136 -11.14 1.22 16.91
C PRO A 136 -9.71 0.83 16.52
N ASN A 137 -9.47 -0.42 16.10
CA ASN A 137 -8.18 -0.91 15.63
C ASN A 137 -7.97 -0.72 14.12
N HIS A 138 -8.96 -0.18 13.40
CA HIS A 138 -8.75 0.26 12.03
C HIS A 138 -7.51 1.20 11.99
N PRO A 139 -6.67 1.19 10.94
CA PRO A 139 -5.44 2.00 10.91
C PRO A 139 -5.66 3.50 11.13
N LEU A 140 -6.83 4.00 10.75
CA LEU A 140 -7.28 5.38 10.97
C LEU A 140 -8.17 5.54 12.23
N GLY A 141 -8.51 4.45 12.91
CA GLY A 141 -9.31 4.46 14.14
C GLY A 141 -8.55 5.00 15.35
N TYR A 142 -9.28 5.30 16.43
CA TYR A 142 -8.73 5.89 17.65
C TYR A 142 -7.53 5.10 18.23
N THR A 143 -7.62 3.78 18.33
CA THR A 143 -6.53 2.93 18.82
C THR A 143 -5.53 2.61 17.71
N GLY A 144 -6.01 2.28 16.51
CA GLY A 144 -5.15 1.84 15.41
C GLY A 144 -4.23 2.93 14.84
N SER A 145 -4.60 4.20 14.99
CA SER A 145 -3.75 5.34 14.62
C SER A 145 -2.51 5.48 15.50
N ALA A 146 -2.52 4.92 16.71
CA ALA A 146 -1.35 4.79 17.58
C ALA A 146 -0.52 6.07 17.74
N GLY A 147 -1.18 7.22 17.84
CA GLY A 147 -0.53 8.53 18.01
C GLY A 147 -0.12 9.23 16.71
N LEU A 148 -0.41 8.68 15.53
CA LEU A 148 -0.22 9.32 14.22
C LEU A 148 -1.40 10.21 13.81
N HIS A 149 -1.98 10.94 14.75
CA HIS A 149 -3.08 11.87 14.48
C HIS A 149 -2.96 13.10 15.40
N TRP A 150 -2.78 14.29 14.81
CA TRP A 150 -2.61 15.55 15.54
C TRP A 150 -3.92 16.17 16.03
N GLY A 151 -5.05 15.61 15.61
CA GLY A 151 -6.39 16.08 15.94
C GLY A 151 -7.18 16.46 14.69
N TRP A 152 -8.49 16.59 14.85
CA TRP A 152 -9.45 16.80 13.75
C TRP A 152 -8.96 17.81 12.69
N ALA A 153 -8.55 19.01 13.12
CA ALA A 153 -8.20 20.10 12.20
C ALA A 153 -6.84 19.94 11.52
N ALA A 154 -5.94 19.13 12.09
CA ALA A 154 -4.60 18.89 11.55
C ALA A 154 -4.48 17.53 10.84
N GLY A 155 -5.41 16.61 11.10
CA GLY A 155 -5.46 15.29 10.49
C GLY A 155 -4.38 14.32 10.98
N TYR A 156 -4.04 13.37 10.12
CA TYR A 156 -3.07 12.31 10.37
C TYR A 156 -1.64 12.74 10.05
N ILE A 157 -0.69 12.13 10.76
CA ILE A 157 0.73 12.18 10.41
C ILE A 157 0.97 11.08 9.38
N PHE A 158 1.17 11.44 8.12
CA PHE A 158 1.33 10.52 7.01
C PHE A 158 2.60 9.70 7.12
N SER A 159 3.69 10.31 7.56
CA SER A 159 4.98 9.65 7.69
C SER A 159 5.85 10.30 8.76
N VAL A 160 6.62 9.45 9.42
CA VAL A 160 7.48 9.77 10.56
C VAL A 160 8.88 9.23 10.30
N TYR A 161 9.88 10.10 10.38
CA TYR A 161 11.29 9.78 10.29
C TYR A 161 12.03 10.56 11.38
N GLU A 162 12.38 9.88 12.45
CA GLU A 162 13.04 10.48 13.62
C GLU A 162 14.30 9.71 13.98
N GLY A 163 15.29 10.43 14.47
CA GLY A 163 16.55 9.84 14.87
C GLY A 163 17.56 10.88 15.34
N ARG A 164 18.83 10.49 15.28
CA ARG A 164 19.95 11.35 15.67
C ARG A 164 21.18 11.09 14.81
N LEU A 165 21.96 12.13 14.59
CA LEU A 165 23.35 12.02 14.21
C LEU A 165 24.17 11.74 15.46
N LEU A 166 25.07 10.75 15.39
CA LEU A 166 25.99 10.36 16.47
C LEU A 166 27.25 11.24 16.48
N THR A 167 27.01 12.55 16.53
CA THR A 167 28.01 13.62 16.70
C THR A 167 28.27 13.88 18.19
N GLU A 168 29.17 14.79 18.51
CA GLU A 168 29.45 15.19 19.90
C GLU A 168 29.19 16.69 20.11
N PRO A 169 28.05 17.09 20.69
CA PRO A 169 26.94 16.25 21.17
C PRO A 169 26.11 15.64 20.03
N ASN A 170 25.33 14.60 20.34
CA ASN A 170 24.39 14.02 19.38
C ASN A 170 23.39 15.10 18.88
N THR A 171 23.11 15.10 17.58
CA THR A 171 22.18 16.05 16.96
C THR A 171 20.88 15.33 16.60
N PRO A 172 19.75 15.57 17.30
CA PRO A 172 18.48 14.94 16.97
C PRO A 172 17.85 15.56 15.72
N PHE A 173 17.04 14.77 15.01
CA PHE A 173 16.19 15.26 13.93
C PHE A 173 14.81 14.59 13.94
N THR A 174 13.80 15.31 13.45
CA THR A 174 12.41 14.85 13.38
C THR A 174 11.74 15.38 12.12
N TYR A 175 11.32 14.48 11.24
CA TYR A 175 10.50 14.81 10.08
C TYR A 175 9.15 14.12 10.22
N HIS A 176 8.14 14.92 10.48
CA HIS A 176 6.74 14.53 10.52
C HIS A 176 5.99 15.27 9.43
N ALA A 177 5.59 14.54 8.39
CA ALA A 177 4.71 15.06 7.35
C ALA A 177 3.28 14.56 7.58
N GLY A 178 2.35 15.49 7.67
CA GLY A 178 0.91 15.36 7.54
C GLY A 178 0.41 16.52 6.67
N ASP A 179 -0.91 16.70 6.50
CA ASP A 179 -1.52 17.61 5.51
C ASP A 179 -1.46 17.11 4.07
N ASP A 180 -2.55 17.36 3.33
CA ASP A 180 -2.75 16.86 1.97
C ASP A 180 -1.69 17.33 0.98
N LYS A 181 -1.04 18.48 1.24
CA LYS A 181 0.08 18.98 0.41
C LYS A 181 1.31 18.07 0.49
N THR A 182 1.43 17.26 1.52
CA THR A 182 2.54 16.32 1.71
C THR A 182 2.20 14.91 1.25
N PHE A 183 0.96 14.65 0.84
CA PHE A 183 0.58 13.39 0.21
C PHE A 183 1.39 13.18 -1.08
N ARG A 184 1.91 11.97 -1.26
CA ARG A 184 2.62 11.57 -2.47
C ARG A 184 2.08 10.25 -2.99
N THR A 185 2.45 9.92 -4.21
CA THR A 185 2.11 8.63 -4.81
C THR A 185 3.34 8.07 -5.46
N THR A 186 3.67 6.81 -5.15
CA THR A 186 4.72 6.10 -5.86
C THR A 186 4.11 5.07 -6.80
N GLU A 187 4.74 4.88 -7.96
CA GLU A 187 4.35 3.92 -8.98
C GLU A 187 5.53 3.03 -9.29
N LEU A 188 5.31 1.73 -9.16
CA LEU A 188 6.34 0.71 -9.25
C LEU A 188 5.91 -0.34 -10.28
N MET A 189 6.75 -0.55 -11.29
CA MET A 189 6.45 -1.43 -12.43
C MET A 189 7.39 -2.63 -12.46
N TRP A 190 6.85 -3.82 -12.70
CA TRP A 190 7.65 -5.00 -12.97
C TRP A 190 8.08 -5.03 -14.44
N ALA A 191 9.28 -5.52 -14.71
CA ALA A 191 9.76 -5.70 -16.08
C ALA A 191 8.96 -6.74 -16.86
N GLN A 192 8.36 -7.73 -16.17
CA GLN A 192 7.51 -8.77 -16.73
C GLN A 192 6.26 -8.95 -15.87
N PRO A 193 5.10 -9.16 -16.49
CA PRO A 193 3.89 -9.39 -15.73
C PRO A 193 3.92 -10.74 -15.01
N TRP A 194 3.23 -10.82 -13.88
CA TRP A 194 3.00 -12.05 -13.13
C TRP A 194 1.49 -12.37 -13.08
N LEU A 195 1.17 -13.64 -12.79
CA LEU A 195 -0.21 -14.12 -12.77
C LEU A 195 -0.79 -14.04 -11.36
N LEU A 196 -1.81 -13.20 -11.18
CA LEU A 196 -2.66 -13.18 -10.00
C LEU A 196 -3.82 -14.17 -10.20
N GLU A 197 -3.66 -15.38 -9.67
CA GLU A 197 -4.67 -16.43 -9.74
C GLU A 197 -5.92 -16.13 -8.90
N TYR A 198 -7.08 -16.43 -9.47
CA TYR A 198 -8.37 -16.28 -8.80
C TYR A 198 -8.59 -17.33 -7.71
N GLY A 199 -8.87 -16.87 -6.49
CA GLY A 199 -9.63 -17.62 -5.47
C GLY A 199 -8.93 -18.78 -4.75
N ARG A 200 -7.59 -18.90 -4.78
CA ARG A 200 -6.88 -19.98 -4.04
C ARG A 200 -5.50 -19.69 -3.44
N LYS A 201 -4.75 -18.66 -3.84
CA LYS A 201 -3.42 -18.42 -3.30
C LYS A 201 -3.24 -16.95 -2.89
N ASP A 202 -2.78 -16.76 -1.65
CA ASP A 202 -2.29 -15.45 -1.21
C ASP A 202 -0.97 -15.19 -1.94
N HIS A 203 -0.86 -14.02 -2.56
CA HIS A 203 0.38 -13.59 -3.21
C HIS A 203 1.10 -12.62 -2.28
N GLU A 204 2.43 -12.67 -2.26
CA GLU A 204 3.25 -11.74 -1.50
C GLU A 204 4.07 -10.88 -2.45
N ILE A 205 4.05 -9.57 -2.22
CA ILE A 205 4.89 -8.57 -2.84
C ILE A 205 5.74 -7.96 -1.73
N LYS A 206 7.03 -7.74 -2.00
CA LYS A 206 7.94 -7.10 -1.07
C LYS A 206 8.35 -5.74 -1.59
N LEU A 207 8.10 -4.71 -0.80
CA LEU A 207 8.53 -3.34 -1.07
C LEU A 207 9.65 -2.96 -0.09
N LEU A 208 10.65 -2.27 -0.62
CA LEU A 208 11.77 -1.75 0.15
C LEU A 208 11.62 -0.22 0.26
N LEU A 209 11.78 0.30 1.47
CA LEU A 209 12.04 1.72 1.71
C LEU A 209 13.54 1.90 1.97
N ASP A 210 14.21 2.68 1.14
CA ASP A 210 15.61 3.06 1.35
C ASP A 210 15.70 4.30 2.24
N ALA A 211 15.92 4.08 3.54
CA ALA A 211 15.94 5.12 4.55
C ALA A 211 17.07 6.15 4.35
N TYR A 212 18.14 5.77 3.65
CA TYR A 212 19.18 6.71 3.23
C TYR A 212 18.63 7.69 2.20
N LYS A 213 17.88 7.19 1.20
CA LYS A 213 17.32 8.02 0.12
C LYS A 213 16.23 8.98 0.58
N CYS A 214 15.64 8.75 1.75
CA CYS A 214 14.73 9.72 2.39
C CYS A 214 15.42 11.06 2.73
N LEU A 215 16.74 11.11 2.79
CA LEU A 215 17.53 12.33 3.03
C LEU A 215 18.46 12.69 1.86
N HIS A 216 18.69 11.77 0.93
CA HIS A 216 19.71 11.89 -0.11
C HIS A 216 19.16 11.48 -1.48
N GLY A 217 18.95 12.47 -2.34
CA GLY A 217 18.60 12.28 -3.75
C GLY A 217 19.60 12.95 -4.68
N ASP A 218 19.41 12.77 -5.99
CA ASP A 218 20.30 13.35 -7.00
C ASP A 218 20.21 14.89 -7.05
N ASP A 219 19.02 15.43 -6.81
CA ASP A 219 18.72 16.86 -6.92
C ASP A 219 18.59 17.58 -5.57
N ASP A 220 18.45 16.83 -4.46
CA ASP A 220 18.28 17.39 -3.12
C ASP A 220 18.93 16.53 -2.05
N ILE A 221 19.51 17.17 -1.04
CA ILE A 221 20.07 16.54 0.15
C ILE A 221 19.59 17.34 1.36
N ILE A 222 19.00 16.63 2.32
CA ILE A 222 18.62 17.18 3.63
C ILE A 222 19.73 16.84 4.62
N ASP A 223 20.42 17.86 5.12
CA ASP A 223 21.39 17.70 6.20
C ASP A 223 20.69 17.89 7.56
N PRO A 224 20.58 16.86 8.41
CA PRO A 224 19.90 16.98 9.69
C PRO A 224 20.56 17.96 10.68
N GLU A 225 21.82 18.38 10.48
CA GLU A 225 22.41 19.47 11.30
C GLU A 225 21.90 20.85 10.90
N ILE A 226 21.50 21.03 9.64
CA ILE A 226 21.05 22.31 9.07
C ILE A 226 19.52 22.40 9.13
N ASP A 227 18.86 21.32 8.76
CA ASP A 227 17.41 21.20 8.61
C ASP A 227 16.84 20.14 9.58
N PRO A 228 16.93 20.34 10.91
CA PRO A 228 16.72 19.26 11.89
C PRO A 228 15.25 18.88 12.09
N GLU A 229 14.30 19.79 11.84
CA GLU A 229 12.91 19.52 12.19
C GLU A 229 11.85 20.06 11.22
N THR A 230 10.83 19.23 11.01
CA THR A 230 9.52 19.66 10.52
C THR A 230 8.41 18.81 11.13
N HIS A 231 7.36 19.49 11.55
CA HIS A 231 6.05 18.99 11.95
C HIS A 231 5.00 19.47 10.95
N THR A 232 5.36 19.43 9.67
CA THR A 232 4.61 20.00 8.54
C THR A 232 4.52 21.52 8.59
N GLY A 233 3.68 22.08 9.47
CA GLY A 233 3.32 23.49 9.42
C GLY A 233 4.42 24.44 9.91
N ASN A 234 5.26 24.01 10.86
CA ASN A 234 6.38 24.81 11.37
C ASN A 234 7.46 25.05 10.29
N ASN A 235 7.60 24.12 9.33
CA ASN A 235 8.54 24.20 8.24
C ASN A 235 8.04 23.41 7.01
N LEU A 236 7.01 23.93 6.35
CA LEU A 236 6.41 23.29 5.18
C LEU A 236 7.41 23.12 4.02
N PRO A 237 8.31 24.08 3.71
CA PRO A 237 9.33 23.87 2.69
C PRO A 237 10.20 22.64 2.94
N LEU A 238 10.63 22.41 4.18
CA LEU A 238 11.39 21.21 4.53
C LEU A 238 10.54 19.94 4.47
N ALA A 239 9.28 19.98 4.91
CA ALA A 239 8.37 18.84 4.81
C ALA A 239 8.19 18.40 3.35
N ILE A 240 8.02 19.36 2.42
CA ILE A 240 7.88 19.09 0.99
C ILE A 240 9.15 18.45 0.42
N ARG A 241 10.33 19.04 0.69
CA ARG A 241 11.62 18.46 0.28
C ARG A 241 11.77 17.02 0.76
N TRP A 242 11.43 16.77 2.03
CA TRP A 242 11.56 15.45 2.63
C TRP A 242 10.58 14.43 2.01
N VAL A 243 9.31 14.78 1.81
CA VAL A 243 8.36 13.82 1.19
C VAL A 243 8.65 13.56 -0.29
N ASP A 244 9.28 14.49 -1.00
CA ASP A 244 9.73 14.29 -2.38
C ASP A 244 10.87 13.27 -2.46
N LEU A 245 11.85 13.36 -1.55
CA LEU A 245 12.91 12.35 -1.39
C LEU A 245 12.35 10.99 -0.97
N TYR A 246 11.47 10.99 0.05
CA TYR A 246 10.78 9.79 0.52
C TYR A 246 9.96 9.10 -0.58
N GLN A 247 9.30 9.85 -1.47
CA GLN A 247 8.57 9.29 -2.61
C GLN A 247 9.47 8.46 -3.53
N GLY A 248 10.69 8.94 -3.79
CA GLY A 248 11.70 8.27 -4.62
C GLY A 248 12.46 7.15 -3.93
N ALA A 249 12.31 6.99 -2.61
CA ALA A 249 13.04 6.01 -1.81
C ALA A 249 12.44 4.59 -1.87
N TRP A 250 11.29 4.41 -2.51
CA TRP A 250 10.58 3.14 -2.59
C TRP A 250 11.01 2.30 -3.80
N ALA A 251 11.15 1.00 -3.61
CA ALA A 251 11.43 0.04 -4.67
C ALA A 251 10.66 -1.27 -4.47
N ILE A 252 10.40 -2.00 -5.55
CA ILE A 252 9.99 -3.41 -5.47
C ILE A 252 11.25 -4.24 -5.32
N GLN A 253 11.24 -5.21 -4.40
CA GLN A 253 12.33 -6.18 -4.33
C GLN A 253 12.37 -7.02 -5.63
N PRO A 254 13.51 -7.13 -6.32
CA PRO A 254 13.64 -7.90 -7.56
C PRO A 254 13.25 -9.38 -7.45
#